data_AF-A0A8C7EE59-F1
#
_entry.id   AF-A0A8C7EE59-F1
#
_cell.length_a   1.000
_cell.length_b   1.000
_cell.length_c   1.000
_cell.angle_alpha   90.00
_cell.angle_beta   90.00
_cell.angle_gamma   90.00
#
_symmetry.space_group_name_H-M   'P 1'
#
loop_
_entity.id
_entity.type
_entity.pdbx_description
1 polymer ?
#
loop_
_entity_poly.entity_id
_entity_poly.type
_entity_poly.pdbx_seq_one_letter_code
_entity_poly.pdbx_strand_id
1 'polypeptide(L)'
;KLEDSYIFPGDGASHTKVHFRYVVFHPFLDEILIGEIKSCSQDGVHGCCLFPVLPVSVLHPWAASDEAEQVWVWEYETEEGAHDLYMDIGEEIRFRVMDETFVDTSPTGPSSAEASTSNATEEVQKKEAPYTLVGSISEPGLGLLSWWTNS
;
A
#
# COMPACT_ATOMS: atom_id res chain seq x y z
N LYS A 1 -16.56 17.05 22.17
CA LYS A 1 -17.72 17.87 22.62
C LYS A 1 -18.99 17.20 22.13
N LEU A 2 -19.95 16.94 23.00
CA LEU A 2 -21.27 16.44 22.63
C LEU A 2 -22.22 17.64 22.61
N GLU A 3 -22.99 17.81 21.54
CA GLU A 3 -24.07 18.81 21.50
C GLU A 3 -25.37 18.20 22.01
N ASP A 4 -26.44 18.99 22.03
CA ASP A 4 -27.76 18.51 22.47
C ASP A 4 -28.34 17.46 21.50
N SER A 5 -29.16 16.57 22.06
CA SER A 5 -29.84 15.50 21.31
C SER A 5 -31.22 15.96 20.86
N TYR A 6 -31.56 15.71 19.59
CA TYR A 6 -32.83 16.08 18.98
C TYR A 6 -33.59 14.84 18.51
N ILE A 7 -34.91 14.89 18.53
CA ILE A 7 -35.79 13.84 17.99
C ILE A 7 -36.56 14.46 16.81
N PHE A 8 -36.49 13.84 15.65
CA PHE A 8 -37.16 14.34 14.44
C PHE A 8 -38.59 13.79 14.35
N PRO A 9 -39.57 14.58 13.89
CA PRO A 9 -40.94 14.09 13.73
C PRO A 9 -40.98 12.98 12.66
N GLY A 10 -41.48 11.80 13.03
CA GLY A 10 -41.52 10.61 12.17
C GLY A 10 -40.36 9.64 12.39
N ASP A 11 -39.36 10.00 13.20
CA ASP A 11 -38.26 9.14 13.60
C ASP A 11 -38.08 9.19 15.14
N GLY A 12 -38.25 8.04 15.80
CA GLY A 12 -38.13 7.92 17.26
C GLY A 12 -36.69 7.92 17.78
N ALA A 13 -35.69 7.96 16.89
CA ALA A 13 -34.28 7.94 17.27
C ALA A 13 -33.77 9.31 17.77
N SER A 14 -32.88 9.28 18.77
CA SER A 14 -32.17 10.47 19.26
C SER A 14 -30.94 10.76 18.39
N HIS A 15 -30.91 11.97 17.82
CA HIS A 15 -29.83 12.44 16.95
C HIS A 15 -28.96 13.41 17.72
N THR A 16 -27.68 13.09 17.88
CA THR A 16 -26.74 13.92 18.65
C THR A 16 -25.52 14.25 17.81
N LYS A 17 -25.21 15.54 17.67
CA LYS A 17 -24.01 15.97 16.97
C LYS A 17 -22.80 15.82 17.89
N VAL A 18 -21.79 15.08 17.42
CA VAL A 18 -20.59 14.77 18.18
C VAL A 18 -19.35 15.36 17.53
N HIS A 19 -18.54 16.03 18.34
CA HIS A 19 -17.17 16.42 18.00
C HIS A 19 -16.23 15.45 18.71
N PHE A 20 -15.54 14.63 17.93
CA PHE A 20 -14.58 13.66 18.43
C PHE A 20 -13.23 13.83 17.71
N ARG A 21 -12.20 13.25 18.29
CA ARG A 21 -10.91 13.07 17.64
C ARG A 21 -10.72 11.58 17.45
N TYR A 22 -10.17 11.18 16.33
CA TYR A 22 -9.82 9.79 16.04
C TYR A 22 -8.38 9.75 15.53
N VAL A 23 -7.73 8.60 15.70
CA VAL A 23 -6.37 8.39 15.22
C VAL A 23 -6.46 7.89 13.78
N VAL A 24 -5.71 8.52 12.89
CA VAL A 24 -5.60 8.15 11.47
C VAL A 24 -4.16 7.74 11.21
N PHE A 25 -4.01 6.64 10.48
CA PHE A 25 -2.72 6.33 9.88
C PHE A 25 -2.57 7.16 8.61
N HIS A 26 -1.79 8.22 8.70
CA HIS A 26 -1.47 9.10 7.58
C HIS A 26 0.02 9.46 7.69
N PRO A 27 0.90 8.57 7.19
CA PRO A 27 2.33 8.82 7.19
C PRO A 27 2.68 10.03 6.34
N PHE A 28 3.80 10.68 6.66
CA PHE A 28 4.27 11.82 5.87
C PHE A 28 5.28 11.37 4.81
N LEU A 29 5.45 12.17 3.76
CA LEU A 29 6.50 11.95 2.77
C LEU A 29 7.87 11.96 3.46
N ASP A 30 8.76 11.06 3.02
CA ASP A 30 10.05 10.77 3.62
C ASP A 30 10.02 10.08 5.00
N GLU A 31 8.84 9.66 5.50
CA GLU A 31 8.77 8.84 6.71
C GLU A 31 9.32 7.43 6.44
N ILE A 32 10.10 6.91 7.39
CA ILE A 32 10.64 5.54 7.33
C ILE A 32 9.69 4.61 8.08
N LEU A 33 9.16 3.64 7.34
CA LEU A 33 8.24 2.62 7.85
C LEU A 33 8.84 1.23 7.69
N ILE A 34 8.31 0.29 8.48
CA ILE A 34 8.67 -1.13 8.41
C ILE A 34 7.41 -1.90 8.06
N GLY A 35 7.50 -2.75 7.04
CA GLY A 35 6.42 -3.61 6.59
C GLY A 35 6.92 -5.01 6.29
N GLU A 36 6.00 -5.88 5.90
CA GLU A 36 6.29 -7.27 5.49
C GLU A 36 6.07 -7.39 3.98
N ILE A 37 6.99 -8.05 3.27
CA ILE A 37 6.83 -8.33 1.84
C ILE A 37 5.74 -9.39 1.66
N LYS A 38 4.64 -9.06 0.95
CA LYS A 38 3.55 -10.02 0.68
C LYS A 38 3.67 -10.68 -0.68
N SER A 39 4.10 -9.95 -1.69
CA SER A 39 4.25 -10.47 -3.04
C SER A 39 5.27 -9.66 -3.82
N CYS A 40 5.99 -10.35 -4.70
CA CYS A 40 6.85 -9.76 -5.71
C CYS A 40 6.16 -9.83 -7.08
N SER A 41 6.25 -8.77 -7.87
CA SER A 41 5.77 -8.75 -9.26
C SER A 41 6.72 -7.93 -10.13
N GLN A 42 6.62 -8.04 -11.46
CA GLN A 42 7.45 -7.28 -12.40
C GLN A 42 7.28 -5.75 -12.28
N ASP A 43 6.11 -5.29 -11.83
CA ASP A 43 5.83 -3.86 -11.60
C ASP A 43 6.45 -3.33 -10.28
N GLY A 44 6.87 -4.22 -9.39
CA GLY A 44 7.47 -3.86 -8.10
C GLY A 44 7.27 -4.88 -7.00
N VAL A 45 7.92 -4.64 -5.87
CA VAL A 45 7.68 -5.36 -4.62
C VAL A 45 6.42 -4.79 -3.98
N HIS A 46 5.42 -5.64 -3.76
CA HIS A 46 4.19 -5.30 -3.07
C HIS A 46 4.30 -5.75 -1.61
N GLY A 47 4.53 -4.77 -0.74
CA GLY A 47 4.55 -4.94 0.71
C GLY A 47 3.19 -4.65 1.33
N CYS A 48 3.05 -5.11 2.56
CA CYS A 48 2.00 -4.71 3.48
C CYS A 48 2.63 -4.01 4.68
N CYS A 49 2.27 -2.75 4.92
CA CYS A 49 2.66 -2.04 6.13
C CYS A 49 1.47 -1.90 7.08
N LEU A 50 1.62 -2.47 8.29
CA LEU A 50 0.68 -2.40 9.42
C LEU A 50 -0.80 -2.73 9.06
N PHE A 51 -1.66 -2.79 10.08
CA PHE A 51 -3.05 -3.21 9.96
C PHE A 51 -3.96 -1.97 9.83
N PRO A 52 -4.82 -1.86 8.79
CA PRO A 52 -5.10 -2.81 7.71
C PRO A 52 -4.04 -2.79 6.59
N VAL A 53 -3.95 -3.91 5.86
CA VAL A 53 -3.02 -4.18 4.76
C VAL A 53 -2.99 -3.04 3.74
N LEU A 54 -2.07 -2.09 3.92
CA LEU A 54 -1.85 -1.03 2.95
C LEU A 54 -0.91 -1.55 1.86
N PRO A 55 -1.34 -1.55 0.59
CA PRO A 55 -0.45 -1.91 -0.50
C PRO A 55 0.63 -0.84 -0.59
N VAL A 56 1.87 -1.28 -0.40
CA VAL A 56 3.06 -0.46 -0.60
C VAL A 56 3.76 -0.99 -1.84
N SER A 57 3.86 -0.16 -2.87
CA SER A 57 4.69 -0.45 -4.05
C SER A 57 6.07 0.13 -3.80
N VAL A 58 7.06 -0.73 -3.61
CA VAL A 58 8.44 -0.31 -3.43
C VAL A 58 9.17 -0.38 -4.76
N LEU A 59 9.65 0.77 -5.23
CA LEU A 59 10.36 0.89 -6.49
C LEU A 59 11.84 1.13 -6.27
N HIS A 60 12.65 0.36 -6.99
CA HIS A 60 14.06 0.59 -7.17
C HIS A 60 14.37 0.93 -8.63
N PRO A 61 15.14 2.00 -8.90
CA PRO A 61 15.47 2.39 -10.27
C PRO A 61 16.33 1.38 -11.05
N TRP A 62 16.99 0.45 -10.35
CA TRP A 62 18.06 -0.37 -10.92
C TRP A 62 17.91 -1.87 -10.67
N ALA A 63 16.87 -2.30 -9.96
CA ALA A 63 16.68 -3.71 -9.66
C ALA A 63 16.01 -4.44 -10.84
N ALA A 64 16.51 -5.63 -11.15
CA ALA A 64 15.97 -6.49 -12.21
C ALA A 64 15.03 -7.53 -11.60
N SER A 65 13.84 -7.68 -12.16
CA SER A 65 12.92 -8.77 -11.83
C SER A 65 13.34 -10.01 -12.61
N ASP A 66 13.70 -11.10 -11.93
CA ASP A 66 13.85 -12.39 -12.60
C ASP A 66 12.44 -13.01 -12.81
N GLU A 67 12.06 -13.17 -14.08
CA GLU A 67 10.75 -13.70 -14.48
C GLU A 67 10.57 -15.17 -14.07
N ALA A 68 11.67 -15.93 -13.98
CA ALA A 68 11.63 -17.35 -13.62
C ALA A 68 11.42 -17.58 -12.12
N GLU A 69 11.97 -16.71 -11.28
CA GLU A 69 11.94 -16.88 -9.82
C GLU A 69 10.91 -15.97 -9.13
N GLN A 70 10.39 -14.93 -9.80
CA GLN A 70 9.53 -13.91 -9.19
C GLN A 70 10.21 -13.31 -7.94
N VAL A 71 11.51 -13.01 -8.05
CA VAL A 71 12.34 -12.43 -6.99
C VAL A 71 12.92 -11.11 -7.48
N TRP A 72 12.92 -10.09 -6.61
CA TRP A 72 13.65 -8.85 -6.83
C TRP A 72 15.07 -9.01 -6.29
N VAL A 73 16.06 -8.75 -7.15
CA VAL A 73 17.47 -8.80 -6.80
C VAL A 73 18.04 -7.38 -6.75
N TRP A 74 18.71 -7.08 -5.64
CA TRP A 74 19.41 -5.84 -5.39
C TRP A 74 20.93 -6.08 -5.51
N GLU A 75 21.45 -5.99 -6.73
CA GLU A 75 22.88 -5.91 -7.07
C GLU A 75 23.60 -4.64 -6.53
N TYR A 76 24.05 -4.67 -5.27
CA TYR A 76 24.78 -3.56 -4.65
C TYR A 76 26.22 -3.47 -5.19
N GLU A 77 26.54 -2.45 -5.97
CA GLU A 77 27.91 -2.18 -6.43
C GLU A 77 28.79 -1.67 -5.27
N THR A 78 29.78 -2.47 -4.88
CA THR A 78 30.86 -2.06 -3.98
C THR A 78 32.18 -1.95 -4.73
N GLU A 79 33.18 -1.30 -4.12
CA GLU A 79 34.55 -1.25 -4.66
C GLU A 79 35.19 -2.65 -4.83
N GLU A 80 34.62 -3.69 -4.20
CA GLU A 80 35.08 -5.09 -4.24
C GLU A 80 34.26 -5.99 -5.18
N GLY A 81 33.18 -5.48 -5.78
CA GLY A 81 32.31 -6.22 -6.70
C GLY A 81 30.82 -5.92 -6.52
N ALA A 82 30.02 -6.46 -7.44
CA ALA A 82 28.56 -6.44 -7.38
C ALA A 82 28.06 -7.54 -6.42
N HIS A 83 27.24 -7.17 -5.44
CA HIS A 83 26.64 -8.10 -4.48
C HIS A 83 25.13 -8.23 -4.71
N ASP A 84 24.69 -9.42 -5.11
CA ASP A 84 23.27 -9.72 -5.29
C ASP A 84 22.57 -9.95 -3.95
N LEU A 85 21.66 -9.05 -3.58
CA LEU A 85 20.84 -9.15 -2.37
C LEU A 85 19.39 -9.47 -2.75
N TYR A 86 18.97 -10.69 -2.43
CA TYR A 86 17.64 -11.20 -2.76
C TYR A 86 16.60 -10.71 -1.76
N MET A 87 15.38 -10.44 -2.23
CA MET A 87 14.23 -10.11 -1.40
C MET A 87 13.24 -11.27 -1.36
N ASP A 88 13.12 -11.90 -0.20
CA ASP A 88 12.19 -13.01 0.00
C ASP A 88 10.81 -12.53 0.51
N ILE A 89 9.78 -13.28 0.13
CA ILE A 89 8.41 -13.05 0.61
C ILE A 89 8.34 -13.40 2.10
N GLY A 90 7.69 -12.54 2.88
CA GLY A 90 7.50 -12.72 4.33
C GLY A 90 8.59 -12.08 5.18
N GLU A 91 9.62 -11.47 4.58
CA GLU A 91 10.63 -10.74 5.33
C GLU A 91 10.21 -9.31 5.66
N GLU A 92 10.77 -8.79 6.76
CA GLU A 92 10.57 -7.41 7.17
C GLU A 92 11.45 -6.47 6.35
N ILE A 93 10.81 -5.53 5.68
CA ILE A 93 11.44 -4.51 4.83
C ILE A 93 11.24 -3.12 5.44
N ARG A 94 12.32 -2.36 5.51
CA ARG A 94 12.32 -0.95 5.87
C ARG A 94 12.31 -0.11 4.60
N PHE A 95 11.32 0.76 4.46
CA PHE A 95 11.18 1.63 3.30
C PHE A 95 10.84 3.05 3.68
N ARG A 96 11.25 3.99 2.82
CA ARG A 96 10.88 5.39 2.93
C ARG A 96 9.66 5.66 2.08
N VAL A 97 8.64 6.31 2.63
CA VAL A 97 7.46 6.77 1.88
C VAL A 97 7.88 7.87 0.92
N MET A 98 7.70 7.66 -0.38
CA MET A 98 8.01 8.63 -1.43
C MET A 98 6.76 9.35 -1.94
N ASP A 99 5.65 8.64 -2.02
CA ASP A 99 4.39 9.18 -2.53
C ASP A 99 3.18 8.48 -1.90
N GLU A 100 2.03 9.15 -1.94
CA GLU A 100 0.76 8.63 -1.46
C GLU A 100 -0.35 8.91 -2.48
N THR A 101 -1.26 7.96 -2.65
CA THR A 101 -2.38 8.09 -3.59
C THR A 101 -3.69 7.70 -2.92
N PHE A 102 -4.66 8.59 -3.01
CA PHE A 102 -6.04 8.36 -2.58
C PHE A 102 -6.95 8.23 -3.80
N VAL A 103 -7.68 7.13 -3.87
CA VAL A 103 -8.67 6.88 -4.93
C VAL A 103 -10.05 6.89 -4.30
N ASP A 104 -10.95 7.72 -4.84
CA ASP A 104 -12.34 7.74 -4.39
C ASP A 104 -13.07 6.49 -4.92
N THR A 105 -13.37 5.56 -4.03
CA THR A 105 -14.13 4.34 -4.33
C THR A 105 -15.63 4.52 -4.13
N SER A 106 -16.13 5.76 -4.13
CA SER A 106 -17.56 6.03 -4.03
C SER A 106 -18.33 5.30 -5.15
N PRO A 107 -19.47 4.64 -4.86
CA PRO A 107 -20.23 3.93 -5.88
C PRO A 107 -20.70 4.91 -6.95
N THR A 108 -20.26 4.70 -8.19
CA THR A 108 -20.63 5.55 -9.33
C THR A 108 -22.09 5.31 -9.76
N GLY A 109 -23.04 5.83 -9.00
CA GLY A 109 -24.48 5.90 -9.32
C GLY A 109 -25.20 4.56 -9.59
N PRO A 110 -26.54 4.53 -9.55
CA PRO A 110 -27.27 3.34 -9.97
C PRO A 110 -27.20 3.22 -11.50
N SER A 111 -26.35 2.34 -12.02
CA SER A 111 -26.48 1.88 -13.41
C SER A 111 -27.72 0.98 -13.50
N SER A 112 -28.88 1.58 -13.69
CA SER A 112 -30.08 0.85 -14.10
C SER A 112 -29.90 0.39 -15.56
N ALA A 113 -29.52 -0.87 -15.70
CA ALA A 113 -29.78 -1.78 -16.82
C ALA A 113 -29.94 -1.20 -18.24
N GLU A 114 -28.97 -1.48 -19.11
CA GLU A 114 -29.30 -2.06 -20.41
C GLU A 114 -28.43 -3.30 -20.64
N ALA A 115 -29.09 -4.46 -20.67
CA ALA A 115 -28.53 -5.66 -21.25
C ALA A 115 -28.27 -5.39 -22.73
N SER A 116 -27.00 -5.32 -23.11
CA SER A 116 -26.58 -5.42 -24.52
C SER A 116 -25.39 -6.35 -24.60
N THR A 117 -25.70 -7.56 -25.05
CA THR A 117 -24.79 -8.60 -25.51
C THR A 117 -23.64 -8.02 -26.34
N SER A 118 -22.43 -8.05 -25.81
CA SER A 118 -21.22 -8.36 -26.59
C SER A 118 -20.05 -8.55 -25.63
N ASN A 119 -19.32 -9.64 -25.84
CA ASN A 119 -18.12 -10.05 -25.12
C ASN A 119 -17.28 -8.86 -24.63
N ALA A 120 -17.31 -8.60 -23.33
CA ALA A 120 -16.27 -7.86 -22.65
C ALA A 120 -15.83 -8.77 -21.51
N THR A 121 -14.59 -9.19 -21.62
CA THR A 121 -13.83 -10.00 -20.68
C THR A 121 -14.20 -9.65 -19.24
N GLU A 122 -14.36 -10.71 -18.43
CA GLU A 122 -14.29 -10.66 -16.97
C GLU A 122 -12.88 -10.21 -16.54
N GLU A 123 -12.45 -9.03 -16.97
CA GLU A 123 -11.34 -8.31 -16.37
C GLU A 123 -11.87 -7.86 -15.03
N VAL A 124 -11.67 -8.74 -14.05
CA VAL A 124 -11.33 -8.44 -12.66
C VAL A 124 -11.21 -6.93 -12.50
N GLN A 125 -12.32 -6.24 -12.22
CA GLN A 125 -12.27 -4.88 -11.73
C GLN A 125 -11.62 -5.01 -10.36
N LYS A 126 -10.28 -5.05 -10.36
CA LYS A 126 -9.44 -4.90 -9.18
C LYS A 126 -9.94 -3.60 -8.58
N LYS A 127 -10.79 -3.71 -7.55
CA LYS A 127 -11.16 -2.55 -6.74
C LYS A 127 -9.83 -1.97 -6.28
N GLU A 128 -9.42 -0.87 -6.90
CA GLU A 128 -8.18 -0.20 -6.53
C GLU A 128 -8.26 0.13 -5.04
N ALA A 129 -7.16 -0.10 -4.33
CA ALA A 129 -7.14 0.22 -2.92
C ALA A 129 -7.37 1.74 -2.77
N PRO A 130 -8.34 2.17 -1.94
CA PRO A 130 -8.69 3.59 -1.80
C PRO A 130 -7.53 4.43 -1.25
N TYR A 131 -6.53 3.77 -0.65
CA TYR A 131 -5.30 4.38 -0.20
C TYR A 131 -4.12 3.45 -0.53
N THR A 132 -3.17 3.96 -1.30
CA THR A 132 -1.96 3.25 -1.73
C THR A 132 -0.75 4.11 -1.42
N LEU A 133 0.34 3.48 -0.96
CA LEU A 133 1.60 4.15 -0.66
C LEU A 133 2.68 3.68 -1.64
N VAL A 134 3.54 4.60 -2.05
CA VAL A 134 4.73 4.28 -2.85
C VAL A 134 5.96 4.50 -1.98
N GLY A 135 6.76 3.46 -1.86
CA GLY A 135 7.98 3.45 -1.08
C GLY A 135 9.23 3.39 -1.95
N SER A 136 10.37 3.81 -1.40
CA SER A 136 11.68 3.53 -1.98
C SER A 136 12.65 3.03 -0.91
N ILE A 137 13.59 2.20 -1.34
CA ILE A 137 14.66 1.65 -0.49
C ILE A 137 16.05 1.90 -1.10
N SER A 138 16.17 2.91 -1.98
CA SER A 138 17.42 3.25 -2.68
C SER A 138 18.54 3.79 -1.79
N GLU A 139 18.25 4.11 -0.53
CA GLU A 139 19.21 4.72 0.39
C GLU A 139 19.89 3.69 1.31
N PRO A 140 21.16 3.92 1.70
CA PRO A 140 21.83 3.08 2.67
C PRO A 140 21.06 3.06 4.01
N GLY A 141 20.82 1.87 4.55
CA GLY A 141 20.04 1.64 5.76
C GLY A 141 18.56 1.29 5.51
N LEU A 142 18.11 1.28 4.25
CA LEU A 142 16.79 0.82 3.80
C LEU A 142 16.89 -0.56 3.12
N GLY A 143 15.74 -1.21 2.92
CA GLY A 143 15.67 -2.59 2.43
C GLY A 143 15.39 -3.58 3.56
N LEU A 144 15.80 -4.83 3.39
CA LEU A 144 15.53 -5.86 4.40
C LEU A 144 16.28 -5.56 5.70
N LEU A 145 15.63 -5.77 6.84
CA LEU A 145 16.29 -5.57 8.14
C LEU A 145 17.52 -6.49 8.30
N SER A 146 17.45 -7.69 7.72
CA SER A 146 18.52 -8.69 7.71
C SER A 146 19.82 -8.17 7.09
N TRP A 147 19.77 -7.25 6.13
CA TRP A 147 20.94 -6.68 5.46
C TRP A 147 21.76 -5.78 6.39
N TRP A 148 21.12 -5.19 7.40
CA TRP A 148 21.74 -4.17 8.26
C TRP A 148 22.04 -4.68 9.67
N THR A 149 21.44 -5.80 10.09
CA THR A 149 21.76 -6.45 11.37
C THR A 149 23.00 -7.33 11.24
N ASN A 150 24.17 -6.75 11.51
CA ASN A 150 25.36 -7.50 11.88
C ASN A 150 25.37 -7.71 13.41
N SER A 151 25.09 -8.92 13.88
CA SER A 151 25.52 -9.40 15.20
C SER A 151 25.82 -10.89 15.17
#